data_AF-A0A3Q2CSH5-F1
#
_entry.id   AF-A0A3Q2CSH5-F1
#
_cell.length_a   1.000
_cell.length_b   1.000
_cell.length_c   1.000
_cell.angle_alpha   90.00
_cell.angle_beta   90.00
_cell.angle_gamma   90.00
#
_symmetry.space_group_name_H-M   'P 1'
#
loop_
_entity.id
_entity.type
_entity.pdbx_description
1 polymer ?
#
loop_
_entity_poly.entity_id
_entity_poly.type
_entity_poly.pdbx_seq_one_letter_code
_entity_poly.pdbx_strand_id
1 'polypeptide(L)'
;ILNCKKTIAAQTEIFAVHVKMADEAVCVGPAPTAKSYLNMEAIMEAVRLTGAQAVHPGYGFLSENKEFAKRLAEEGVTFIGPDTHAIQAMGDKIESKLIAKAAKVNTIPGFDGVVKTADEAVKIAQQIGYPVMIKASAGGGGKGMRIAWNDEETREGFRFSSQEAASSFGDDRLLIEKYIDNPRHIEIQVLADKHGDALWLNERECSIQRRNQKVVEEAPSTFLDPDTRRAMGEQAVQLAKAVKYSSAGTVEFLVDSKKNFYFLEMNTRLQVEHPITECITGLDLVEQMIRVAKGYRLQHRQEDIPINGWAIESRVYAEDPYKSFGLPSIGRLSQYQEPLNLNNVRVDSGIEEGSDISIYYDPMISKLVTYGSTRAEALARMEDALDSYVIRGVTHNIPLLREIITHPRFVSGDITTNFLPEVYPDGFKGHQLEAQRCSRWRKMVPLSSGSLSL
;
A
#
# COMPACT_ATOMS: atom_id res chain seq x y z
N ILE A 1 0.16 -26.85 -7.30
CA ILE A 1 -0.82 -25.75 -7.45
C ILE A 1 -2.21 -26.36 -7.33
N LEU A 2 -3.04 -25.84 -6.42
CA LEU A 2 -4.39 -26.36 -6.16
C LEU A 2 -5.19 -26.57 -7.45
N ASN A 3 -6.12 -27.53 -7.47
CA ASN A 3 -7.04 -27.80 -8.59
C ASN A 3 -8.04 -26.64 -8.82
N CYS A 4 -7.57 -25.41 -9.00
CA CYS A 4 -8.35 -24.32 -9.57
C CYS A 4 -8.47 -24.65 -11.07
N LYS A 5 -9.57 -25.33 -11.42
CA LYS A 5 -9.78 -25.80 -12.80
C LYS A 5 -10.15 -24.68 -13.76
N LYS A 6 -10.53 -23.52 -13.23
CA LYS A 6 -11.11 -22.42 -13.98
C LYS A 6 -11.06 -21.12 -13.17
N THR A 7 -10.74 -20.03 -13.83
CA THR A 7 -10.70 -18.66 -13.32
C THR A 7 -11.78 -17.82 -14.01
N ILE A 8 -12.45 -16.94 -13.26
CA ILE A 8 -13.48 -16.05 -13.79
C ILE A 8 -13.11 -14.61 -13.47
N ALA A 9 -13.08 -13.75 -14.49
CA ALA A 9 -12.95 -12.30 -14.32
C ALA A 9 -14.31 -11.62 -14.25
N ALA A 10 -14.55 -10.82 -13.20
CA ALA A 10 -15.56 -9.78 -13.24
C ALA A 10 -15.03 -8.62 -14.11
N GLN A 11 -15.84 -8.09 -15.02
CA GLN A 11 -15.36 -7.08 -15.95
C GLN A 11 -16.36 -5.98 -16.27
N THR A 12 -15.81 -4.83 -16.66
CA THR A 12 -16.51 -3.69 -17.27
C THR A 12 -15.99 -3.38 -18.67
N GLU A 13 -14.78 -3.85 -18.98
CA GLU A 13 -14.02 -3.60 -20.20
C GLU A 13 -13.55 -4.93 -20.80
N ILE A 14 -14.10 -5.31 -21.95
CA ILE A 14 -13.88 -6.63 -22.58
C ILE A 14 -12.41 -6.84 -23.00
N PHE A 15 -11.65 -5.75 -23.19
CA PHE A 15 -10.27 -5.80 -23.66
C PHE A 15 -9.22 -5.64 -22.56
N ALA A 16 -9.62 -5.53 -21.28
CA ALA A 16 -8.67 -5.43 -20.18
C ALA A 16 -7.85 -6.73 -20.03
N VAL A 17 -6.60 -6.61 -19.58
CA VAL A 17 -5.66 -7.74 -19.52
C VAL A 17 -6.19 -8.87 -18.64
N HIS A 18 -6.77 -8.54 -17.47
CA HIS A 18 -7.31 -9.55 -16.55
C HIS A 18 -8.48 -10.36 -17.14
N VAL A 19 -9.23 -9.79 -18.09
CA VAL A 19 -10.30 -10.48 -18.81
C VAL A 19 -9.73 -11.50 -19.78
N LYS A 20 -8.65 -11.16 -20.49
CA LYS A 20 -7.99 -12.04 -21.44
C LYS A 20 -7.26 -13.20 -20.77
N MET A 21 -6.79 -12.99 -19.54
CA MET A 21 -6.08 -14.01 -18.75
C MET A 21 -7.00 -15.03 -18.10
N ALA A 22 -8.27 -14.68 -17.85
CA ALA A 22 -9.22 -15.59 -17.22
C ALA A 22 -9.81 -16.60 -18.21
N ASP A 23 -10.21 -17.77 -17.71
CA ASP A 23 -10.85 -18.80 -18.54
C ASP A 23 -12.25 -18.38 -19.00
N GLU A 24 -12.95 -17.60 -18.15
CA GLU A 24 -14.24 -16.98 -18.47
C GLU A 24 -14.32 -15.56 -17.89
N ALA A 25 -15.24 -14.76 -18.42
CA ALA A 25 -15.50 -13.43 -17.90
C ALA A 25 -16.98 -13.07 -17.91
N VAL A 26 -17.42 -12.36 -16.88
CA VAL A 26 -18.82 -11.92 -16.72
C VAL A 26 -18.85 -10.40 -16.57
N CYS A 27 -19.69 -9.74 -17.36
CA CYS A 27 -19.92 -8.30 -17.24
C CYS A 27 -20.70 -8.01 -15.95
N VAL A 28 -20.13 -7.21 -15.05
CA VAL A 28 -20.76 -6.86 -13.75
C VAL A 28 -21.33 -5.44 -13.73
N GLY A 29 -21.33 -4.75 -14.86
CA GLY A 29 -21.89 -3.41 -15.00
C GLY A 29 -21.01 -2.47 -15.82
N PRO A 30 -21.38 -1.17 -15.91
CA PRO A 30 -20.59 -0.16 -16.60
C PRO A 30 -19.34 0.26 -15.79
N ALA A 31 -18.42 0.99 -16.43
CA ALA A 31 -17.12 1.37 -15.85
C ALA A 31 -17.16 2.06 -14.47
N PRO A 32 -18.12 2.95 -14.12
CA PRO A 32 -18.14 3.55 -12.79
C PRO A 32 -18.20 2.48 -11.68
N THR A 33 -17.21 2.48 -10.78
CA THR A 33 -17.00 1.42 -9.77
C THR A 33 -18.23 1.15 -8.90
N ALA A 34 -18.96 2.19 -8.51
CA ALA A 34 -20.22 2.09 -7.76
C ALA A 34 -21.32 1.26 -8.46
N LYS A 35 -21.25 1.16 -9.80
CA LYS A 35 -22.19 0.41 -10.63
C LYS A 35 -21.64 -0.94 -11.08
N SER A 36 -20.39 -1.28 -10.74
CA SER A 36 -19.68 -2.48 -11.17
C SER A 36 -18.93 -3.18 -10.03
N TYR A 37 -17.65 -2.87 -9.80
CA TYR A 37 -16.80 -3.57 -8.83
C TYR A 37 -17.21 -3.37 -7.35
N LEU A 38 -18.05 -2.38 -7.06
CA LEU A 38 -18.70 -2.19 -5.75
C LEU A 38 -20.16 -2.68 -5.74
N ASN A 39 -20.69 -3.12 -6.89
CA ASN A 39 -22.04 -3.65 -7.00
C ASN A 39 -22.06 -5.13 -6.60
N MET A 40 -22.26 -5.38 -5.31
CA MET A 40 -22.28 -6.72 -4.75
C MET A 40 -23.34 -7.61 -5.40
N GLU A 41 -24.52 -7.09 -5.75
CA GLU A 41 -25.58 -7.90 -6.39
C GLU A 41 -25.13 -8.45 -7.74
N ALA A 42 -24.49 -7.61 -8.57
CA ALA A 42 -23.98 -8.03 -9.87
C ALA A 42 -22.87 -9.10 -9.73
N ILE A 43 -22.01 -8.96 -8.72
CA ILE A 43 -20.94 -9.94 -8.45
C ILE A 43 -21.52 -11.25 -7.93
N MET A 44 -22.49 -11.21 -7.01
CA MET A 44 -23.16 -12.42 -6.52
C MET A 44 -23.89 -13.14 -7.64
N GLU A 45 -24.53 -12.42 -8.57
CA GLU A 45 -25.15 -13.04 -9.73
C GLU A 45 -24.13 -13.70 -10.67
N ALA A 46 -22.97 -13.06 -10.90
CA ALA A 46 -21.88 -13.67 -11.66
C ALA A 46 -21.37 -14.96 -11.00
N VAL A 47 -21.27 -14.98 -9.66
CA VAL A 47 -20.89 -16.16 -8.88
C VAL A 47 -21.91 -17.29 -9.07
N ARG A 48 -23.20 -17.02 -8.97
CA ARG A 48 -24.27 -18.01 -9.19
C ARG A 48 -24.27 -18.55 -10.62
N LEU A 49 -24.15 -17.67 -11.60
CA LEU A 49 -24.18 -18.01 -13.02
C LEU A 49 -23.01 -18.91 -13.43
N THR A 50 -21.83 -18.67 -12.86
CA THR A 50 -20.60 -19.42 -13.18
C THR A 50 -20.37 -20.63 -12.31
N GLY A 51 -21.05 -20.72 -11.16
CA GLY A 51 -20.82 -21.75 -10.15
C GLY A 51 -19.47 -21.60 -9.44
N ALA A 52 -18.94 -20.37 -9.35
CA ALA A 52 -17.67 -20.09 -8.69
C ALA A 52 -17.69 -20.54 -7.22
N GLN A 53 -16.68 -21.29 -6.81
CA GLN A 53 -16.59 -21.87 -5.46
C GLN A 53 -15.84 -20.99 -4.46
N ALA A 54 -15.11 -19.99 -4.97
CA ALA A 54 -14.37 -19.04 -4.17
C ALA A 54 -14.24 -17.71 -4.90
N VAL A 55 -14.11 -16.63 -4.14
CA VAL A 55 -13.86 -15.28 -4.65
C VAL A 55 -12.61 -14.72 -3.98
N HIS A 56 -11.62 -14.33 -4.80
CA HIS A 56 -10.48 -13.54 -4.35
C HIS A 56 -10.80 -12.07 -4.58
N PRO A 57 -10.95 -11.25 -3.54
CA PRO A 57 -11.37 -9.85 -3.71
C PRO A 57 -10.22 -8.91 -4.09
N GLY A 58 -8.97 -9.41 -4.07
CA GLY A 58 -7.79 -8.60 -4.32
C GLY A 58 -7.56 -7.61 -3.18
N TYR A 59 -7.38 -6.34 -3.53
CA TYR A 59 -7.28 -5.22 -2.60
C TYR A 59 -8.14 -4.05 -3.08
N GLY A 60 -8.57 -3.19 -2.15
CA GLY A 60 -9.58 -2.17 -2.44
C GLY A 60 -10.96 -2.78 -2.69
N PHE A 61 -11.88 -2.01 -3.26
CA PHE A 61 -13.25 -2.44 -3.56
C PHE A 61 -13.95 -3.13 -2.37
N LEU A 62 -14.26 -4.42 -2.50
CA LEU A 62 -14.99 -5.22 -1.53
C LEU A 62 -14.09 -6.10 -0.65
N SER A 63 -12.77 -5.97 -0.75
CA SER A 63 -11.80 -6.82 -0.03
C SER A 63 -11.84 -6.72 1.49
N GLU A 64 -12.35 -5.61 2.04
CA GLU A 64 -12.55 -5.42 3.48
C GLU A 64 -14.04 -5.21 3.80
N ASN A 65 -14.94 -5.65 2.91
CA ASN A 65 -16.36 -5.50 3.09
C ASN A 65 -16.97 -6.74 3.76
N LYS A 66 -17.31 -6.62 5.05
CA LYS A 66 -17.89 -7.71 5.84
C LYS A 66 -19.18 -8.28 5.24
N GLU A 67 -20.03 -7.44 4.65
CA GLU A 67 -21.32 -7.86 4.13
C GLU A 67 -21.14 -8.69 2.86
N PHE A 68 -20.15 -8.33 2.03
CA PHE A 68 -19.77 -9.13 0.87
C PHE A 68 -19.28 -10.52 1.28
N ALA A 69 -18.33 -10.60 2.22
CA ALA A 69 -17.81 -11.87 2.73
C ALA A 69 -18.93 -12.74 3.36
N LYS A 70 -19.86 -12.11 4.09
CA LYS A 70 -21.02 -12.78 4.66
C LYS A 70 -21.95 -13.38 3.60
N ARG A 71 -22.29 -12.60 2.56
CA ARG A 71 -23.18 -13.07 1.48
C ARG A 71 -22.58 -14.21 0.67
N LEU A 72 -21.28 -14.19 0.42
CA LEU A 72 -20.59 -15.33 -0.19
C LEU A 72 -20.71 -16.59 0.67
N ALA A 73 -20.51 -16.46 1.99
CA ALA A 73 -20.63 -17.58 2.91
C ALA A 73 -22.05 -18.15 2.99
N GLU A 74 -23.08 -17.31 2.93
CA GLU A 74 -24.50 -17.73 2.88
C GLU A 74 -24.82 -18.57 1.62
N GLU A 75 -24.08 -18.37 0.52
CA GLU A 75 -24.20 -19.17 -0.71
C GLU A 75 -23.20 -20.34 -0.78
N GLY A 76 -22.42 -20.59 0.29
CA GLY A 76 -21.42 -21.65 0.32
C GLY A 76 -20.17 -21.35 -0.52
N VAL A 77 -19.93 -20.09 -0.86
CA VAL A 77 -18.80 -19.62 -1.67
C VAL A 77 -17.69 -19.12 -0.73
N THR A 78 -16.47 -19.60 -0.95
CA THR A 78 -15.34 -19.26 -0.08
C THR A 78 -14.80 -17.86 -0.37
N PHE A 79 -14.85 -16.96 0.60
CA PHE A 79 -14.09 -15.71 0.55
C PHE A 79 -12.59 -16.01 0.78
N ILE A 80 -11.73 -15.65 -0.18
CA ILE A 80 -10.28 -15.82 -0.05
C ILE A 80 -9.71 -14.59 0.69
N GLY A 81 -9.83 -14.64 2.01
CA GLY A 81 -9.48 -13.59 2.95
C GLY A 81 -9.78 -14.04 4.38
N PRO A 82 -9.66 -13.13 5.36
CA PRO A 82 -10.04 -13.42 6.74
C PRO A 82 -11.56 -13.58 6.88
N ASP A 83 -12.00 -14.05 8.05
CA ASP A 83 -13.43 -14.17 8.35
C ASP A 83 -14.09 -12.80 8.63
N THR A 84 -15.42 -12.79 8.69
CA THR A 84 -16.19 -11.56 8.93
C THR A 84 -15.92 -10.94 10.30
N HIS A 85 -15.50 -11.73 11.28
CA HIS A 85 -15.15 -11.23 12.61
C HIS A 85 -13.87 -10.40 12.56
N ALA A 86 -12.81 -10.90 11.94
CA ALA A 86 -11.55 -10.19 11.80
C ALA A 86 -11.69 -8.91 10.94
N ILE A 87 -12.45 -8.97 9.82
CA ILE A 87 -12.74 -7.79 9.00
C ILE A 87 -13.45 -6.70 9.81
N GLN A 88 -14.47 -7.09 10.60
CA GLN A 88 -15.21 -6.17 11.47
C GLN A 88 -14.31 -5.58 12.56
N ALA A 89 -13.60 -6.45 13.29
CA ALA A 89 -12.80 -6.08 14.46
C ALA A 89 -11.66 -5.11 14.09
N MET A 90 -11.09 -5.26 12.91
CA MET A 90 -9.97 -4.44 12.45
C MET A 90 -10.40 -3.23 11.60
N GLY A 91 -11.64 -3.20 11.11
CA GLY A 91 -12.16 -2.10 10.29
C GLY A 91 -12.54 -0.83 11.07
N ASP A 92 -12.81 -0.91 12.37
CA ASP A 92 -13.03 0.26 13.24
C ASP A 92 -11.75 0.60 14.02
N LYS A 93 -11.30 1.86 13.94
CA LYS A 93 -10.04 2.31 14.56
C LYS A 93 -10.04 2.26 16.08
N ILE A 94 -11.19 2.42 16.71
CA ILE A 94 -11.31 2.36 18.17
C ILE A 94 -11.29 0.90 18.61
N GLU A 95 -12.13 0.07 17.99
CA GLU A 95 -12.21 -1.36 18.29
C GLU A 95 -10.85 -2.04 18.06
N SER A 96 -10.22 -1.78 16.92
CA SER A 96 -8.90 -2.35 16.60
C SER A 96 -7.82 -1.95 17.60
N LYS A 97 -7.81 -0.70 18.06
CA LYS A 97 -6.88 -0.24 19.12
C LYS A 97 -7.10 -0.93 20.46
N LEU A 98 -8.36 -1.12 20.85
CA LEU A 98 -8.69 -1.82 22.10
C LEU A 98 -8.24 -3.28 22.04
N ILE A 99 -8.44 -3.94 20.90
CA ILE A 99 -7.96 -5.31 20.67
C ILE A 99 -6.43 -5.36 20.67
N ALA A 100 -5.76 -4.44 19.97
CA ALA A 100 -4.31 -4.34 19.96
C ALA A 100 -3.74 -4.19 21.38
N LYS A 101 -4.32 -3.29 22.19
CA LYS A 101 -3.94 -3.11 23.59
C LYS A 101 -4.17 -4.36 24.44
N ALA A 102 -5.32 -5.03 24.27
CA ALA A 102 -5.61 -6.28 24.96
C ALA A 102 -4.65 -7.41 24.54
N ALA A 103 -4.22 -7.42 23.28
CA ALA A 103 -3.22 -8.31 22.71
C ALA A 103 -1.78 -7.92 23.08
N LYS A 104 -1.57 -6.87 23.90
CA LYS A 104 -0.27 -6.34 24.32
C LYS A 104 0.61 -5.83 23.16
N VAL A 105 -0.04 -5.40 22.09
CA VAL A 105 0.61 -4.65 21.01
C VAL A 105 0.81 -3.21 21.46
N ASN A 106 1.98 -2.65 21.16
CA ASN A 106 2.29 -1.26 21.42
C ASN A 106 1.33 -0.37 20.62
N THR A 107 0.52 0.44 21.28
CA THR A 107 -0.38 1.40 20.63
C THR A 107 0.10 2.82 20.84
N ILE A 108 -0.26 3.73 19.94
CA ILE A 108 0.08 5.15 20.10
C ILE A 108 -0.56 5.66 21.40
N PRO A 109 0.22 6.23 22.35
CA PRO A 109 -0.33 6.80 23.57
C PRO A 109 -1.41 7.81 23.22
N GLY A 110 -2.60 7.67 23.80
CA GLY A 110 -3.74 8.48 23.44
C GLY A 110 -4.94 8.21 24.34
N PHE A 111 -6.05 8.87 24.01
CA PHE A 111 -7.31 8.64 24.68
C PHE A 111 -8.09 7.52 23.98
N ASP A 112 -8.45 6.48 24.73
CA ASP A 112 -9.13 5.27 24.23
C ASP A 112 -10.67 5.46 24.10
N GLY A 113 -11.15 6.71 24.05
CA GLY A 113 -12.58 7.04 24.02
C GLY A 113 -12.93 8.11 22.99
N VAL A 114 -14.22 8.39 22.86
CA VAL A 114 -14.72 9.47 21.99
C VAL A 114 -14.63 10.80 22.72
N VAL A 115 -13.91 11.75 22.14
CA VAL A 115 -13.82 13.12 22.65
C VAL A 115 -15.06 13.91 22.24
N LYS A 116 -15.81 14.47 23.21
CA LYS A 116 -17.12 15.09 22.95
C LYS A 116 -17.05 16.61 22.77
N THR A 117 -16.05 17.27 23.36
CA THR A 117 -15.96 18.73 23.38
C THR A 117 -14.53 19.22 23.18
N ALA A 118 -14.38 20.45 22.69
CA ALA A 118 -13.08 21.09 22.51
C ALA A 118 -12.31 21.27 23.84
N ASP A 119 -13.01 21.51 24.97
CA ASP A 119 -12.35 21.63 26.27
C ASP A 119 -11.91 20.28 26.83
N GLU A 120 -12.67 19.21 26.57
CA GLU A 120 -12.23 17.84 26.86
C GLU A 120 -11.02 17.47 26.00
N ALA A 121 -11.00 17.88 24.73
CA ALA A 121 -9.86 17.68 23.84
C ALA A 121 -8.57 18.31 24.40
N VAL A 122 -8.65 19.54 24.93
CA VAL A 122 -7.51 20.22 25.57
C VAL A 122 -7.04 19.47 26.82
N LYS A 123 -7.95 19.04 27.70
CA LYS A 123 -7.58 18.26 28.90
C LYS A 123 -6.84 16.98 28.53
N ILE A 124 -7.33 16.26 27.53
CA ILE A 124 -6.70 15.04 27.02
C ILE A 124 -5.32 15.35 26.42
N ALA A 125 -5.22 16.39 25.60
CA ALA A 125 -3.97 16.79 24.98
C ALA A 125 -2.89 17.19 26.02
N GLN A 126 -3.29 17.86 27.10
CA GLN A 126 -2.41 18.18 28.22
C GLN A 126 -1.94 16.92 28.98
N GLN A 127 -2.80 15.91 29.13
CA GLN A 127 -2.43 14.63 29.75
C GLN A 127 -1.46 13.81 28.90
N ILE A 128 -1.66 13.79 27.58
CA ILE A 128 -0.76 13.12 26.63
C ILE A 128 0.56 13.89 26.48
N GLY A 129 0.49 15.22 26.58
CA GLY A 129 1.57 16.15 26.33
C GLY A 129 1.71 16.50 24.85
N TYR A 130 1.90 17.77 24.55
CA TYR A 130 2.07 18.28 23.18
C TYR A 130 3.39 17.84 22.51
N PRO A 131 3.47 17.87 21.16
CA PRO A 131 2.32 17.98 20.23
C PRO A 131 1.45 16.72 20.22
N VAL A 132 0.18 16.88 19.83
CA VAL A 132 -0.79 15.79 19.67
C VAL A 132 -1.36 15.77 18.25
N MET A 133 -1.86 14.61 17.83
CA MET A 133 -2.56 14.41 16.58
C MET A 133 -4.05 14.17 16.85
N ILE A 134 -4.91 14.97 16.23
CA ILE A 134 -6.36 14.84 16.23
C ILE A 134 -6.75 14.09 14.95
N LYS A 135 -7.49 12.98 15.06
CA LYS A 135 -7.88 12.13 13.93
C LYS A 135 -9.36 11.78 13.95
N ALA A 136 -10.00 11.69 12.78
CA ALA A 136 -11.34 11.12 12.65
C ALA A 136 -11.33 9.59 12.90
N SER A 137 -12.36 9.09 13.60
CA SER A 137 -12.55 7.66 13.88
C SER A 137 -12.89 6.88 12.61
N ALA A 138 -13.89 7.35 11.86
CA ALA A 138 -14.20 6.84 10.53
C ALA A 138 -13.48 7.72 9.50
N GLY A 139 -12.37 7.24 8.95
CA GLY A 139 -11.63 7.98 7.94
C GLY A 139 -10.34 7.29 7.51
N GLY A 140 -9.96 7.44 6.25
CA GLY A 140 -8.74 6.90 5.66
C GLY A 140 -8.11 7.90 4.67
N GLY A 141 -6.82 7.71 4.36
CA GLY A 141 -6.13 8.55 3.37
C GLY A 141 -5.84 9.99 3.79
N GLY A 142 -5.61 10.25 5.08
CA GLY A 142 -5.12 11.54 5.60
C GLY A 142 -6.17 12.65 5.79
N LYS A 143 -7.44 12.42 5.43
CA LYS A 143 -8.53 13.39 5.66
C LYS A 143 -8.97 13.43 7.13
N GLY A 144 -9.29 14.60 7.65
CA GLY A 144 -9.70 14.78 9.05
C GLY A 144 -8.58 14.61 10.09
N MET A 145 -7.31 14.76 9.70
CA MET A 145 -6.15 14.69 10.59
C MET A 145 -5.49 16.06 10.79
N ARG A 146 -5.20 16.45 12.04
CA ARG A 146 -4.58 17.73 12.38
C ARG A 146 -3.59 17.60 13.53
N ILE A 147 -2.45 18.26 13.42
CA ILE A 147 -1.46 18.38 14.50
C ILE A 147 -1.82 19.61 15.32
N ALA A 148 -1.79 19.48 16.64
CA ALA A 148 -1.94 20.59 17.57
C ALA A 148 -0.71 20.68 18.48
N TRP A 149 -0.12 21.86 18.56
CA TRP A 149 1.08 22.16 19.33
C TRP A 149 0.78 22.78 20.70
N ASN A 150 -0.45 23.25 20.90
CA ASN A 150 -0.89 23.92 22.12
C ASN A 150 -2.43 23.84 22.30
N ASP A 151 -2.91 24.38 23.40
CA ASP A 151 -4.32 24.41 23.79
C ASP A 151 -5.23 25.09 22.75
N GLU A 152 -4.78 26.18 22.13
CA GLU A 152 -5.57 26.96 21.15
C GLU A 152 -5.77 26.16 19.87
N GLU A 153 -4.68 25.67 19.31
CA GLU A 153 -4.69 24.79 18.13
C GLU A 153 -5.47 23.49 18.38
N THR A 154 -5.49 22.98 19.62
CA THR A 154 -6.30 21.80 19.96
C THR A 154 -7.79 22.10 19.84
N ARG A 155 -8.25 23.26 20.34
CA ARG A 155 -9.67 23.64 20.26
C ARG A 155 -10.10 23.86 18.81
N GLU A 156 -9.28 24.56 18.05
CA GLU A 156 -9.55 24.80 16.62
C GLU A 156 -9.51 23.51 15.82
N GLY A 157 -8.45 22.71 16.00
CA GLY A 157 -8.26 21.43 15.33
C GLY A 157 -9.42 20.46 15.59
N PHE A 158 -9.90 20.37 16.84
CA PHE A 158 -11.06 19.55 17.18
C PHE A 158 -12.33 20.00 16.44
N ARG A 159 -12.62 21.30 16.42
CA ARG A 159 -13.79 21.84 15.71
C ARG A 159 -13.73 21.57 14.21
N PHE A 160 -12.59 21.84 13.58
CA PHE A 160 -12.45 21.64 12.14
C PHE A 160 -12.50 20.17 11.75
N SER A 161 -11.76 19.29 12.47
CA SER A 161 -11.76 17.86 12.18
C SER A 161 -13.13 17.21 12.38
N SER A 162 -13.92 17.66 13.37
CA SER A 162 -15.27 17.12 13.62
C SER A 162 -16.23 17.46 12.49
N GLN A 163 -16.19 18.71 11.99
CA GLN A 163 -16.98 19.13 10.83
C GLN A 163 -16.59 18.40 9.55
N GLU A 164 -15.28 18.22 9.33
CA GLU A 164 -14.75 17.48 8.19
C GLU A 164 -15.15 15.99 8.24
N ALA A 165 -15.08 15.38 9.43
CA ALA A 165 -15.47 13.99 9.63
C ALA A 165 -16.97 13.77 9.42
N ALA A 166 -17.81 14.63 9.99
CA ALA A 166 -19.26 14.57 9.80
C ALA A 166 -19.67 14.71 8.33
N SER A 167 -19.08 15.67 7.62
CA SER A 167 -19.38 15.93 6.21
C SER A 167 -18.82 14.87 5.25
N SER A 168 -17.66 14.29 5.56
CA SER A 168 -16.99 13.33 4.68
C SER A 168 -17.39 11.88 4.93
N PHE A 169 -17.69 11.52 6.19
CA PHE A 169 -17.84 10.13 6.62
C PHE A 169 -19.13 9.85 7.39
N GLY A 170 -19.93 10.87 7.72
CA GLY A 170 -21.17 10.72 8.50
C GLY A 170 -20.96 10.28 9.95
N ASP A 171 -19.72 10.35 10.44
CA ASP A 171 -19.30 10.01 11.81
C ASP A 171 -18.39 11.13 12.31
N ASP A 172 -18.78 11.76 13.41
CA ASP A 172 -18.11 12.93 13.98
C ASP A 172 -17.16 12.57 15.14
N ARG A 173 -17.00 11.28 15.45
CA ARG A 173 -16.13 10.80 16.52
C ARG A 173 -14.67 11.09 16.18
N LEU A 174 -13.97 11.76 17.11
CA LEU A 174 -12.54 12.08 17.00
C LEU A 174 -11.72 11.36 18.07
N LEU A 175 -10.46 11.08 17.71
CA LEU A 175 -9.41 10.52 18.55
C LEU A 175 -8.29 11.55 18.74
N ILE A 176 -7.67 11.55 19.92
CA ILE A 176 -6.48 12.37 20.21
C ILE A 176 -5.37 11.44 20.68
N GLU A 177 -4.25 11.53 19.97
CA GLU A 177 -3.10 10.66 20.14
C GLU A 177 -1.83 11.48 20.23
N LYS A 178 -0.77 10.90 20.79
CA LYS A 178 0.55 11.50 20.74
C LYS A 178 0.98 11.67 19.29
N TYR A 179 1.47 12.86 18.95
CA TYR A 179 2.11 13.07 17.67
C TYR A 179 3.47 12.36 17.67
N ILE A 180 3.68 11.49 16.70
CA ILE A 180 4.97 10.80 16.48
C ILE A 180 5.81 11.68 15.56
N ASP A 181 6.99 12.08 16.01
CA ASP A 181 7.92 12.92 15.26
C ASP A 181 8.63 12.11 14.18
N ASN A 182 8.75 12.72 12.98
CA ASN A 182 9.50 12.15 11.85
C ASN A 182 9.23 10.65 11.63
N PRO A 183 7.96 10.22 11.60
CA PRO A 183 7.64 8.82 11.68
C PRO A 183 8.11 8.11 10.42
N ARG A 184 8.54 6.88 10.61
CA ARG A 184 8.63 5.89 9.55
C ARG A 184 7.37 5.05 9.55
N HIS A 185 6.83 4.77 8.36
CA HIS A 185 5.73 3.85 8.20
C HIS A 185 6.33 2.48 7.90
N ILE A 186 6.29 1.58 8.87
CA ILE A 186 6.83 0.23 8.76
C ILE A 186 5.74 -0.77 9.09
N GLU A 187 5.59 -1.78 8.25
CA GLU A 187 4.48 -2.71 8.33
C GLU A 187 4.95 -4.15 8.28
N ILE A 188 4.23 -5.05 8.96
CA ILE A 188 4.56 -6.46 9.07
C ILE A 188 3.56 -7.28 8.26
N GLN A 189 4.06 -8.06 7.30
CA GLN A 189 3.26 -9.06 6.62
C GLN A 189 2.94 -10.20 7.58
N VAL A 190 1.66 -10.55 7.71
CA VAL A 190 1.20 -11.73 8.45
C VAL A 190 0.58 -12.73 7.48
N LEU A 191 0.81 -14.01 7.73
CA LEU A 191 0.14 -15.12 7.09
C LEU A 191 -0.36 -16.08 8.16
N ALA A 192 -1.66 -16.36 8.19
CA ALA A 192 -2.28 -17.24 9.17
C ALA A 192 -3.20 -18.27 8.51
N ASP A 193 -3.33 -19.45 9.10
CA ASP A 193 -4.26 -20.49 8.64
C ASP A 193 -5.50 -20.62 9.53
N LYS A 194 -6.43 -21.47 9.10
CA LYS A 194 -7.66 -21.78 9.86
C LYS A 194 -7.44 -22.75 11.03
N HIS A 195 -6.21 -23.15 11.30
CA HIS A 195 -5.82 -24.12 12.34
C HIS A 195 -5.17 -23.44 13.56
N GLY A 196 -5.01 -22.11 13.53
CA GLY A 196 -4.48 -21.30 14.63
C GLY A 196 -2.99 -20.96 14.49
N ASP A 197 -2.34 -21.40 13.40
CA ASP A 197 -0.96 -21.05 13.11
C ASP A 197 -0.90 -19.70 12.39
N ALA A 198 0.07 -18.88 12.77
CA ALA A 198 0.30 -17.55 12.20
C ALA A 198 1.80 -17.23 12.22
N LEU A 199 2.28 -16.64 11.13
CA LEU A 199 3.67 -16.29 10.86
C LEU A 199 3.77 -14.81 10.50
N TRP A 200 4.90 -14.18 10.80
CA TRP A 200 5.27 -12.90 10.19
C TRP A 200 6.32 -13.11 9.09
N LEU A 201 6.16 -12.41 7.97
CA LEU A 201 7.02 -12.51 6.79
C LEU A 201 7.91 -11.27 6.63
N ASN A 202 8.56 -10.92 7.74
CA ASN A 202 9.36 -9.70 7.92
C ASN A 202 8.55 -8.42 7.69
N GLU A 203 9.24 -7.29 7.64
CA GLU A 203 8.68 -5.96 7.47
C GLU A 203 8.88 -5.39 6.05
N ARG A 204 8.05 -4.40 5.74
CA ARG A 204 8.25 -3.47 4.62
C ARG A 204 8.34 -2.04 5.16
N GLU A 205 9.24 -1.26 4.57
CA GLU A 205 9.39 0.17 4.79
C GLU A 205 8.60 0.91 3.71
N CYS A 206 7.56 1.63 4.12
CA CYS A 206 6.60 2.32 3.26
C CYS A 206 6.60 3.84 3.51
N SER A 207 7.73 4.38 3.96
CA SER A 207 7.85 5.78 4.37
C SER A 207 7.84 6.77 3.21
N ILE A 208 8.18 6.38 1.99
CA ILE A 208 8.11 7.30 0.86
C ILE A 208 6.66 7.46 0.42
N GLN A 209 6.06 8.57 0.84
CA GLN A 209 4.64 8.83 0.68
C GLN A 209 4.36 10.20 0.08
N ARG A 210 3.27 10.29 -0.67
CA ARG A 210 2.67 11.53 -1.17
C ARG A 210 1.26 11.64 -0.62
N ARG A 211 0.98 12.66 0.21
CA ARG A 211 -0.35 12.85 0.83
C ARG A 211 -0.87 11.56 1.49
N ASN A 212 0.01 10.88 2.23
CA ASN A 212 -0.23 9.61 2.90
C ASN A 212 -0.52 8.41 1.98
N GLN A 213 -0.27 8.53 0.67
CA GLN A 213 -0.26 7.42 -0.27
C GLN A 213 1.17 6.94 -0.47
N LYS A 214 1.41 5.63 -0.36
CA LYS A 214 2.72 5.01 -0.58
C LYS A 214 3.12 5.13 -2.05
N VAL A 215 4.39 5.42 -2.30
CA VAL A 215 4.95 5.69 -3.65
C VAL A 215 6.11 4.75 -3.97
N VAL A 216 7.00 4.54 -2.99
CA VAL A 216 8.12 3.60 -3.06
C VAL A 216 8.17 2.83 -1.75
N GLU A 217 8.31 1.52 -1.85
CA GLU A 217 8.37 0.59 -0.73
C GLU A 217 9.63 -0.28 -0.83
N GLU A 218 10.19 -0.69 0.29
CA GLU A 218 11.32 -1.62 0.31
C GLU A 218 11.22 -2.68 1.40
N ALA A 219 11.81 -3.84 1.15
CA ALA A 219 11.89 -4.95 2.10
C ALA A 219 13.32 -5.53 2.10
N PRO A 220 13.95 -5.72 3.26
CA PRO A 220 13.53 -5.24 4.60
C PRO A 220 13.68 -3.72 4.77
N SER A 221 13.42 -3.18 5.96
CA SER A 221 13.70 -1.78 6.32
C SER A 221 15.18 -1.56 6.62
N THR A 222 15.71 -0.42 6.17
CA THR A 222 17.06 0.06 6.55
C THR A 222 17.17 0.51 8.00
N PHE A 223 16.04 0.79 8.66
CA PHE A 223 16.00 1.39 9.99
C PHE A 223 15.99 0.34 11.11
N LEU A 224 15.33 -0.79 10.88
CA LEU A 224 15.14 -1.81 11.90
C LEU A 224 16.36 -2.72 12.08
N ASP A 225 16.80 -2.84 13.33
CA ASP A 225 17.68 -3.92 13.76
C ASP A 225 16.91 -5.24 13.96
N PRO A 226 17.60 -6.39 14.05
CA PRO A 226 16.96 -7.70 14.21
C PRO A 226 16.04 -7.82 15.43
N ASP A 227 16.35 -7.15 16.54
CA ASP A 227 15.59 -7.25 17.78
C ASP A 227 14.26 -6.49 17.65
N THR A 228 14.31 -5.26 17.13
CA THR A 228 13.10 -4.46 16.86
C THR A 228 12.20 -5.15 15.84
N ARG A 229 12.78 -5.70 14.76
CA ARG A 229 12.05 -6.47 13.74
C ARG A 229 11.34 -7.69 14.34
N ARG A 230 12.03 -8.44 15.19
CA ARG A 230 11.44 -9.58 15.92
C ARG A 230 10.28 -9.13 16.81
N ALA A 231 10.47 -8.08 17.60
CA ALA A 231 9.44 -7.57 18.50
C ALA A 231 8.18 -7.13 17.74
N MET A 232 8.35 -6.43 16.61
CA MET A 232 7.25 -6.05 15.73
C MET A 232 6.54 -7.28 15.12
N GLY A 233 7.32 -8.26 14.63
CA GLY A 233 6.79 -9.51 14.08
C GLY A 233 5.96 -10.31 15.08
N GLU A 234 6.47 -10.47 16.31
CA GLU A 234 5.78 -11.16 17.39
C GLU A 234 4.49 -10.47 17.79
N GLN A 235 4.48 -9.13 17.89
CA GLN A 235 3.28 -8.36 18.20
C GLN A 235 2.24 -8.42 17.06
N ALA A 236 2.68 -8.39 15.79
CA ALA A 236 1.77 -8.57 14.65
C ALA A 236 1.09 -9.95 14.67
N VAL A 237 1.83 -11.01 14.99
CA VAL A 237 1.27 -12.36 15.15
C VAL A 237 0.34 -12.45 16.37
N GLN A 238 0.66 -11.78 17.48
CA GLN A 238 -0.22 -11.69 18.65
C GLN A 238 -1.56 -11.05 18.30
N LEU A 239 -1.54 -9.93 17.55
CA LEU A 239 -2.75 -9.28 17.06
C LEU A 239 -3.58 -10.20 16.17
N ALA A 240 -2.94 -10.82 15.18
CA ALA A 240 -3.59 -11.74 14.27
C ALA A 240 -4.25 -12.91 15.03
N LYS A 241 -3.56 -13.48 16.02
CA LYS A 241 -4.14 -14.54 16.88
C LYS A 241 -5.30 -14.04 17.73
N ALA A 242 -5.24 -12.81 18.24
CA ALA A 242 -6.30 -12.22 19.06
C ALA A 242 -7.64 -12.11 18.32
N VAL A 243 -7.59 -11.86 17.01
CA VAL A 243 -8.79 -11.84 16.13
C VAL A 243 -9.03 -13.14 15.37
N LYS A 244 -8.31 -14.22 15.70
CA LYS A 244 -8.39 -15.51 14.98
C LYS A 244 -8.23 -15.36 13.46
N TYR A 245 -7.30 -14.50 13.07
CA TYR A 245 -7.05 -14.14 11.68
C TYR A 245 -6.70 -15.38 10.84
N SER A 246 -7.09 -15.37 9.57
CA SER A 246 -6.64 -16.32 8.57
C SER A 246 -6.44 -15.62 7.22
N SER A 247 -5.69 -16.23 6.31
CA SER A 247 -5.20 -15.63 5.05
C SER A 247 -4.00 -14.68 5.27
N ALA A 248 -3.66 -13.90 4.25
CA ALA A 248 -2.67 -12.84 4.33
C ALA A 248 -3.30 -11.55 4.87
N GLY A 249 -2.54 -10.79 5.64
CA GLY A 249 -2.90 -9.47 6.14
C GLY A 249 -1.67 -8.70 6.56
N THR A 250 -1.81 -7.42 6.84
CA THR A 250 -0.66 -6.58 7.23
C THR A 250 -0.98 -5.78 8.46
N VAL A 251 -0.05 -5.75 9.43
CA VAL A 251 -0.12 -4.89 10.60
C VAL A 251 0.81 -3.70 10.38
N GLU A 252 0.24 -2.50 10.31
CA GLU A 252 0.99 -1.26 10.07
C GLU A 252 1.40 -0.59 11.40
N PHE A 253 2.62 -0.06 11.44
CA PHE A 253 3.17 0.67 12.57
C PHE A 253 3.75 2.02 12.15
N LEU A 254 3.65 3.01 13.04
CA LEU A 254 4.52 4.18 13.01
C LEU A 254 5.73 3.90 13.91
N VAL A 255 6.93 4.12 13.38
CA VAL A 255 8.18 3.96 14.10
C VAL A 255 8.85 5.33 14.27
N ASP A 256 9.13 5.70 15.51
CA ASP A 256 9.75 6.98 15.85
C ASP A 256 11.28 6.98 15.66
N SER A 257 11.89 8.15 15.82
CA SER A 257 13.35 8.33 15.68
C SER A 257 14.19 7.48 16.65
N LYS A 258 13.59 6.96 17.72
CA LYS A 258 14.22 6.11 18.74
C LYS A 258 13.88 4.62 18.56
N LYS A 259 13.25 4.25 17.44
CA LYS A 259 12.80 2.89 17.11
C LYS A 259 11.69 2.35 18.02
N ASN A 260 10.99 3.21 18.76
CA ASN A 260 9.73 2.78 19.36
C ASN A 260 8.68 2.71 18.25
N PHE A 261 7.89 1.64 18.26
CA PHE A 261 6.89 1.37 17.24
C PHE A 261 5.50 1.32 17.86
N TYR A 262 4.52 1.81 17.11
CA TYR A 262 3.16 1.98 17.58
C TYR A 262 2.17 1.54 16.49
N PHE A 263 1.28 0.63 16.84
CA PHE A 263 0.20 0.12 15.98
C PHE A 263 -0.61 1.27 15.41
N LEU A 264 -0.79 1.25 14.10
CA LEU A 264 -1.58 2.20 13.35
C LEU A 264 -2.90 1.58 12.90
N GLU A 265 -2.83 0.48 12.15
CA GLU A 265 -3.99 -0.27 11.65
C GLU A 265 -3.60 -1.68 11.22
N MET A 266 -4.59 -2.52 10.95
CA MET A 266 -4.39 -3.82 10.31
C MET A 266 -5.21 -3.88 9.03
N ASN A 267 -4.53 -4.02 7.90
CA ASN A 267 -5.15 -4.22 6.60
C ASN A 267 -5.54 -5.70 6.46
N THR A 268 -6.84 -5.97 6.40
CA THR A 268 -7.42 -7.34 6.44
C THR A 268 -7.47 -8.01 5.07
N ARG A 269 -6.42 -7.78 4.28
CA ARG A 269 -6.32 -8.16 2.86
C ARG A 269 -4.85 -8.17 2.41
N LEU A 270 -4.62 -8.61 1.18
CA LEU A 270 -3.35 -8.39 0.50
C LEU A 270 -3.13 -6.89 0.26
N GLN A 271 -1.86 -6.48 0.15
CA GLN A 271 -1.47 -5.12 -0.19
C GLN A 271 -0.76 -5.06 -1.55
N VAL A 272 -0.63 -3.86 -2.10
CA VAL A 272 -0.05 -3.62 -3.43
C VAL A 272 1.41 -4.09 -3.44
N GLU A 273 2.13 -3.71 -2.39
CA GLU A 273 3.55 -3.91 -2.09
C GLU A 273 3.89 -5.32 -1.55
N HIS A 274 2.99 -6.29 -1.64
CA HIS A 274 3.31 -7.68 -1.27
C HIS A 274 4.47 -8.29 -2.10
N PRO A 275 4.72 -7.94 -3.38
CA PRO A 275 5.79 -8.55 -4.18
C PRO A 275 7.19 -8.44 -3.57
N ILE A 276 7.51 -7.33 -2.89
CA ILE A 276 8.84 -7.16 -2.27
C ILE A 276 9.03 -8.13 -1.11
N THR A 277 7.97 -8.51 -0.38
CA THR A 277 8.02 -9.60 0.59
C THR A 277 8.23 -10.96 -0.10
N GLU A 278 7.53 -11.22 -1.21
CA GLU A 278 7.71 -12.46 -1.98
C GLU A 278 9.15 -12.59 -2.49
N CYS A 279 9.74 -11.51 -3.00
CA CYS A 279 11.11 -11.48 -3.51
C CYS A 279 12.16 -11.83 -2.44
N ILE A 280 12.01 -11.35 -1.20
CA ILE A 280 12.99 -11.62 -0.13
C ILE A 280 12.73 -12.92 0.62
N THR A 281 11.50 -13.46 0.58
CA THR A 281 11.14 -14.69 1.30
C THR A 281 11.10 -15.92 0.39
N GLY A 282 10.83 -15.76 -0.90
CA GLY A 282 10.53 -16.83 -1.84
C GLY A 282 9.12 -17.42 -1.69
N LEU A 283 8.24 -16.80 -0.91
CA LEU A 283 6.87 -17.27 -0.69
C LEU A 283 5.88 -16.54 -1.59
N ASP A 284 5.10 -17.30 -2.35
CA ASP A 284 3.96 -16.78 -3.14
C ASP A 284 2.74 -16.57 -2.22
N LEU A 285 2.44 -15.31 -1.89
CA LEU A 285 1.42 -14.94 -0.93
C LEU A 285 0.02 -15.20 -1.48
N VAL A 286 -0.21 -14.98 -2.78
CA VAL A 286 -1.50 -15.24 -3.42
C VAL A 286 -1.79 -16.74 -3.42
N GLU A 287 -0.79 -17.58 -3.73
CA GLU A 287 -0.91 -19.02 -3.60
C GLU A 287 -1.22 -19.41 -2.16
N GLN A 288 -0.49 -18.86 -1.17
CA GLN A 288 -0.77 -19.16 0.24
C GLN A 288 -2.19 -18.78 0.66
N MET A 289 -2.71 -17.63 0.22
CA MET A 289 -4.10 -17.22 0.48
C MET A 289 -5.11 -18.25 -0.05
N ILE A 290 -4.92 -18.74 -1.29
CA ILE A 290 -5.80 -19.75 -1.88
C ILE A 290 -5.68 -21.09 -1.13
N ARG A 291 -4.47 -21.48 -0.72
CA ARG A 291 -4.22 -22.70 0.07
C ARG A 291 -4.93 -22.65 1.42
N VAL A 292 -4.81 -21.54 2.15
CA VAL A 292 -5.48 -21.31 3.43
C VAL A 292 -6.99 -21.28 3.26
N ALA A 293 -7.51 -20.62 2.21
CA ALA A 293 -8.93 -20.59 1.90
C ALA A 293 -9.50 -22.01 1.72
N LYS A 294 -8.74 -22.90 1.06
CA LYS A 294 -9.07 -24.32 0.89
C LYS A 294 -8.97 -25.15 2.18
N GLY A 295 -8.46 -24.59 3.26
CA GLY A 295 -8.35 -25.24 4.58
C GLY A 295 -7.03 -25.96 4.83
N TYR A 296 -6.01 -25.75 4.00
CA TYR A 296 -4.68 -26.30 4.29
C TYR A 296 -4.00 -25.56 5.43
N ARG A 297 -3.14 -26.29 6.14
CA ARG A 297 -2.21 -25.73 7.13
C ARG A 297 -1.07 -24.98 6.45
N LEU A 298 -0.47 -24.04 7.17
CA LEU A 298 0.80 -23.44 6.76
C LEU A 298 1.88 -24.52 6.66
N GLN A 299 2.67 -24.47 5.59
CA GLN A 299 3.77 -25.42 5.37
C GLN A 299 5.07 -25.01 6.05
N HIS A 300 5.15 -23.75 6.47
CA HIS A 300 6.35 -23.12 7.01
C HIS A 300 6.14 -22.85 8.50
N ARG A 301 7.22 -22.87 9.26
CA ARG A 301 7.30 -22.35 10.62
C ARG A 301 8.06 -21.04 10.61
N GLN A 302 8.03 -20.31 11.71
CA GLN A 302 8.64 -18.98 11.79
C GLN A 302 10.15 -18.99 11.55
N GLU A 303 10.83 -20.08 11.95
CA GLU A 303 12.26 -20.29 11.71
C GLU A 303 12.61 -20.57 10.24
N ASP A 304 11.62 -20.94 9.42
CA ASP A 304 11.80 -21.24 8.00
C ASP A 304 11.68 -19.98 7.12
N ILE A 305 11.37 -18.81 7.70
CA ILE A 305 11.14 -17.55 6.97
C ILE A 305 12.45 -16.78 6.82
N PRO A 306 13.03 -16.67 5.61
CA PRO A 306 14.33 -16.03 5.42
C PRO A 306 14.21 -14.51 5.18
N ILE A 307 15.36 -13.85 5.17
CA ILE A 307 15.56 -12.54 4.53
C ILE A 307 16.66 -12.73 3.48
N ASN A 308 16.26 -12.98 2.23
CA ASN A 308 17.17 -13.21 1.11
C ASN A 308 17.37 -11.92 0.31
N GLY A 309 18.34 -11.12 0.73
CA GLY A 309 18.72 -9.90 0.02
C GLY A 309 17.77 -8.73 0.29
N TRP A 310 17.47 -7.96 -0.76
CA TRP A 310 16.69 -6.73 -0.70
C TRP A 310 15.80 -6.60 -1.92
N ALA A 311 14.60 -6.06 -1.74
CA ALA A 311 13.67 -5.75 -2.81
C ALA A 311 13.07 -4.36 -2.65
N ILE A 312 12.81 -3.69 -3.77
CA ILE A 312 12.25 -2.33 -3.83
C ILE A 312 11.13 -2.33 -4.86
N GLU A 313 9.97 -1.77 -4.51
CA GLU A 313 8.84 -1.53 -5.39
C GLU A 313 8.70 -0.03 -5.66
N SER A 314 8.44 0.32 -6.91
CA SER A 314 8.03 1.66 -7.33
C SER A 314 6.69 1.56 -8.05
N ARG A 315 5.72 2.35 -7.59
CA ARG A 315 4.39 2.42 -8.22
C ARG A 315 4.45 3.36 -9.43
N VAL A 316 4.41 2.79 -10.63
CA VAL A 316 4.41 3.55 -11.87
C VAL A 316 2.98 4.01 -12.16
N TYR A 317 2.76 5.31 -12.17
CA TYR A 317 1.47 5.95 -12.33
C TYR A 317 1.42 6.80 -13.59
N ALA A 318 0.26 6.81 -14.24
CA ALA A 318 -0.09 7.79 -15.26
C ALA A 318 -0.50 9.09 -14.58
N GLU A 319 0.50 9.84 -14.17
CA GLU A 319 0.35 11.06 -13.39
C GLU A 319 1.41 12.07 -13.82
N ASP A 320 1.08 13.36 -13.75
CA ASP A 320 2.04 14.45 -14.01
C ASP A 320 2.76 14.85 -12.70
N PRO A 321 4.03 14.43 -12.48
CA PRO A 321 4.73 14.73 -11.24
C PRO A 321 5.06 16.23 -11.08
N TYR A 322 5.05 17.00 -12.17
CA TYR A 322 5.38 18.44 -12.17
C TYR A 322 4.21 19.33 -11.72
N LYS A 323 2.99 18.78 -11.71
CA LYS A 323 1.77 19.49 -11.31
C LYS A 323 1.25 18.95 -9.98
N SER A 324 1.65 19.61 -8.89
CA SER A 324 1.17 19.32 -7.52
C SER A 324 1.36 17.86 -7.09
N PHE A 325 2.39 17.20 -7.64
CA PHE A 325 2.63 15.76 -7.54
C PHE A 325 1.40 14.94 -7.97
N GLY A 326 1.11 14.85 -9.26
CA GLY A 326 0.25 13.80 -9.82
C GLY A 326 -1.22 14.15 -9.96
N LEU A 327 -1.50 15.09 -10.87
CA LEU A 327 -2.77 15.05 -11.58
C LEU A 327 -2.79 13.79 -12.47
N PRO A 328 -3.84 12.94 -12.38
CA PRO A 328 -3.99 11.78 -13.26
C PRO A 328 -3.95 12.19 -14.74
N SER A 329 -3.20 11.42 -15.52
CA SER A 329 -3.09 11.57 -16.97
C SER A 329 -3.92 10.49 -17.64
N ILE A 330 -5.09 10.90 -18.12
CA ILE A 330 -6.03 10.04 -18.84
C ILE A 330 -5.64 9.98 -20.30
N GLY A 331 -5.74 8.80 -20.92
CA GLY A 331 -5.45 8.64 -22.33
C GLY A 331 -5.00 7.24 -22.69
N ARG A 332 -4.73 7.04 -23.97
CA ARG A 332 -4.31 5.76 -24.52
C ARG A 332 -2.80 5.60 -24.48
N LEU A 333 -2.33 4.43 -24.09
CA LEU A 333 -0.91 4.06 -24.20
C LEU A 333 -0.58 3.79 -25.65
N SER A 334 0.00 4.77 -26.35
CA SER A 334 0.38 4.62 -27.76
C SER A 334 1.62 3.77 -27.95
N GLN A 335 2.45 3.67 -26.91
CA GLN A 335 3.57 2.75 -26.84
C GLN A 335 3.78 2.36 -25.38
N TYR A 336 3.96 1.07 -25.11
CA TYR A 336 4.25 0.58 -23.78
C TYR A 336 5.25 -0.58 -23.82
N GLN A 337 6.43 -0.38 -23.24
CA GLN A 337 7.46 -1.40 -23.12
C GLN A 337 7.98 -1.45 -21.69
N GLU A 338 7.80 -2.61 -21.08
CA GLU A 338 8.30 -2.92 -19.74
C GLU A 338 9.79 -3.31 -19.76
N PRO A 339 10.56 -3.01 -18.71
CA PRO A 339 12.00 -3.30 -18.61
C PRO A 339 12.30 -4.78 -18.30
N LEU A 340 11.56 -5.72 -18.90
CA LEU A 340 11.67 -7.17 -18.63
C LEU A 340 12.93 -7.82 -19.23
N ASN A 341 13.69 -7.09 -20.05
CA ASN A 341 14.98 -7.55 -20.57
C ASN A 341 16.12 -7.47 -19.53
N LEU A 342 15.86 -6.93 -18.34
CA LEU A 342 16.80 -6.81 -17.24
C LEU A 342 16.65 -7.97 -16.24
N ASN A 343 17.78 -8.41 -15.67
CA ASN A 343 17.77 -9.47 -14.66
C ASN A 343 17.24 -8.95 -13.31
N ASN A 344 16.52 -9.80 -12.57
CA ASN A 344 15.96 -9.50 -11.24
C ASN A 344 15.03 -8.27 -11.24
N VAL A 345 14.28 -8.11 -12.32
CA VAL A 345 13.18 -7.17 -12.47
C VAL A 345 11.89 -7.95 -12.57
N ARG A 346 10.89 -7.56 -11.78
CA ARG A 346 9.51 -8.06 -11.85
C ARG A 346 8.60 -6.87 -12.12
N VAL A 347 7.67 -7.05 -13.06
CA VAL A 347 6.63 -6.07 -13.35
C VAL A 347 5.30 -6.78 -13.22
N ASP A 348 4.44 -6.22 -12.35
CA ASP A 348 3.04 -6.64 -12.25
C ASP A 348 2.20 -5.51 -12.88
N SER A 349 1.58 -5.78 -14.03
CA SER A 349 0.77 -4.80 -14.79
C SER A 349 -0.62 -5.36 -15.12
N GLY A 350 -1.60 -4.47 -15.18
CA GLY A 350 -2.99 -4.77 -15.59
C GLY A 350 -3.36 -4.19 -16.95
N ILE A 351 -2.36 -3.67 -17.67
CA ILE A 351 -2.47 -2.86 -18.89
C ILE A 351 -1.38 -3.28 -19.87
N GLU A 352 -1.63 -3.04 -21.15
CA GLU A 352 -0.73 -3.36 -22.25
C GLU A 352 -0.67 -2.20 -23.26
N GLU A 353 0.23 -2.26 -24.24
CA GLU A 353 0.25 -1.31 -25.34
C GLU A 353 -1.13 -1.21 -26.00
N GLY A 354 -1.63 0.01 -26.17
CA GLY A 354 -2.96 0.29 -26.68
C GLY A 354 -4.09 0.29 -25.66
N SER A 355 -3.83 -0.01 -24.38
CA SER A 355 -4.80 0.15 -23.29
C SER A 355 -5.15 1.63 -23.03
N ASP A 356 -6.37 1.87 -22.56
CA ASP A 356 -6.85 3.21 -22.16
C ASP A 356 -6.76 3.37 -20.63
N ILE A 357 -6.15 4.45 -20.19
CA ILE A 357 -6.15 4.87 -18.79
C ILE A 357 -7.38 5.74 -18.57
N SER A 358 -8.34 5.22 -17.81
CA SER A 358 -9.66 5.83 -17.63
C SER A 358 -9.73 6.71 -16.38
N ILE A 359 -10.74 7.59 -16.35
CA ILE A 359 -11.05 8.42 -15.16
C ILE A 359 -11.67 7.63 -14.01
N TYR A 360 -12.09 6.39 -14.26
CA TYR A 360 -12.95 5.64 -13.34
C TYR A 360 -12.15 4.83 -12.31
N TYR A 361 -10.88 4.57 -12.59
CA TYR A 361 -10.02 3.71 -11.80
C TYR A 361 -8.75 4.43 -11.37
N ASP A 362 -8.02 3.78 -10.49
CA ASP A 362 -6.67 4.20 -10.10
C ASP A 362 -5.76 4.24 -11.35
N PRO A 363 -4.97 5.31 -11.57
CA PRO A 363 -4.16 5.49 -12.78
C PRO A 363 -2.83 4.72 -12.75
N MET A 364 -2.68 3.69 -11.91
CA MET A 364 -1.49 2.85 -11.86
C MET A 364 -1.32 2.08 -13.17
N ILE A 365 -0.13 2.22 -13.76
CA ILE A 365 0.32 1.53 -14.98
C ILE A 365 0.86 0.16 -14.57
N SER A 366 1.78 0.15 -13.61
CA SER A 366 2.42 -1.08 -13.14
C SER A 366 3.02 -0.91 -11.75
N LYS A 367 3.32 -2.05 -11.12
CA LYS A 367 4.25 -2.13 -10.00
C LYS A 367 5.59 -2.60 -10.55
N LEU A 368 6.61 -1.76 -10.45
CA LEU A 368 7.97 -2.12 -10.84
C LEU A 368 8.73 -2.58 -9.61
N VAL A 369 9.17 -3.82 -9.59
CA VAL A 369 9.92 -4.43 -8.49
C VAL A 369 11.31 -4.81 -8.96
N THR A 370 12.32 -4.44 -8.18
CA THR A 370 13.70 -4.87 -8.41
C THR A 370 14.26 -5.47 -7.13
N TYR A 371 15.11 -6.48 -7.27
CA TYR A 371 15.66 -7.19 -6.12
C TYR A 371 17.10 -7.65 -6.37
N GLY A 372 17.80 -7.96 -5.29
CA GLY A 372 19.22 -8.31 -5.32
C GLY A 372 19.76 -8.79 -4.00
N SER A 373 21.02 -9.25 -4.00
CA SER A 373 21.68 -9.70 -2.77
C SER A 373 21.96 -8.57 -1.79
N THR A 374 22.00 -7.33 -2.26
CA THR A 374 22.18 -6.12 -1.45
C THR A 374 21.21 -5.04 -1.86
N ARG A 375 20.94 -4.09 -0.95
CA ARG A 375 20.14 -2.89 -1.24
C ARG A 375 20.71 -2.08 -2.40
N ALA A 376 22.05 -1.93 -2.44
CA ALA A 376 22.72 -1.17 -3.50
C ALA A 376 22.51 -1.79 -4.89
N GLU A 377 22.52 -3.11 -4.98
CA GLU A 377 22.20 -3.80 -6.23
C GLU A 377 20.73 -3.61 -6.64
N ALA A 378 19.79 -3.72 -5.70
CA ALA A 378 18.37 -3.48 -5.98
C ALA A 378 18.15 -2.04 -6.47
N LEU A 379 18.76 -1.05 -5.82
CA LEU A 379 18.71 0.36 -6.25
C LEU A 379 19.28 0.59 -7.65
N ALA A 380 20.46 0.02 -7.94
CA ALA A 380 21.08 0.16 -9.26
C ALA A 380 20.20 -0.45 -10.36
N ARG A 381 19.58 -1.60 -10.09
CA ARG A 381 18.61 -2.22 -11.02
C ARG A 381 17.34 -1.38 -11.18
N MET A 382 16.84 -0.77 -10.11
CA MET A 382 15.69 0.14 -10.19
C MET A 382 16.00 1.35 -11.07
N GLU A 383 17.22 1.90 -10.96
CA GLU A 383 17.72 2.96 -11.82
C GLU A 383 17.72 2.56 -13.29
N ASP A 384 18.33 1.42 -13.63
CA ASP A 384 18.36 0.92 -15.01
C ASP A 384 16.94 0.59 -15.53
N ALA A 385 16.08 0.03 -14.69
CA ALA A 385 14.72 -0.37 -15.06
C ALA A 385 13.79 0.83 -15.32
N LEU A 386 13.86 1.86 -14.48
CA LEU A 386 13.12 3.10 -14.69
C LEU A 386 13.57 3.83 -15.96
N ASP A 387 14.88 3.84 -16.25
CA ASP A 387 15.43 4.45 -17.46
C ASP A 387 15.10 3.65 -18.74
N SER A 388 14.82 2.35 -18.61
CA SER A 388 14.50 1.45 -19.72
C SER A 388 13.00 1.40 -20.09
N TYR A 389 12.13 2.00 -19.27
CA TYR A 389 10.69 2.04 -19.54
C TYR A 389 10.38 2.90 -20.77
N VAL A 390 9.51 2.40 -21.65
CA VAL A 390 8.90 3.21 -22.71
C VAL A 390 7.43 3.36 -22.42
N ILE A 391 6.99 4.58 -22.15
CA ILE A 391 5.58 4.92 -21.92
C ILE A 391 5.27 6.14 -22.77
N ARG A 392 4.35 6.00 -23.74
CA ARG A 392 3.91 7.09 -24.63
C ARG A 392 2.39 7.19 -24.62
N GLY A 393 1.90 8.41 -24.85
CA GLY A 393 0.47 8.72 -24.91
C GLY A 393 -0.11 9.32 -23.63
N VAL A 394 0.49 9.05 -22.48
CA VAL A 394 0.15 9.66 -21.18
C VAL A 394 1.40 10.24 -20.51
N THR A 395 1.21 11.22 -19.64
CA THR A 395 2.26 11.64 -18.69
C THR A 395 2.38 10.59 -17.58
N HIS A 396 3.59 10.40 -17.05
CA HIS A 396 3.86 9.41 -16.01
C HIS A 396 4.85 9.91 -14.96
N ASN A 397 4.83 9.27 -13.79
CA ASN A 397 5.62 9.68 -12.61
C ASN A 397 7.08 9.16 -12.58
N ILE A 398 7.53 8.37 -13.57
CA ILE A 398 8.90 7.82 -13.64
C ILE A 398 9.99 8.85 -13.32
N PRO A 399 9.99 10.10 -13.85
CA PRO A 399 11.03 11.07 -13.52
C PRO A 399 11.15 11.36 -12.01
N LEU A 400 10.03 11.37 -11.28
CA LEU A 400 10.04 11.53 -9.83
C LEU A 400 10.57 10.28 -9.13
N LEU A 401 10.12 9.09 -9.54
CA LEU A 401 10.61 7.82 -8.99
C LEU A 401 12.13 7.70 -9.15
N ARG A 402 12.64 8.05 -10.33
CA ARG A 402 14.05 8.04 -10.69
C ARG A 402 14.89 8.99 -9.82
N GLU A 403 14.36 10.17 -9.53
CA GLU A 403 15.01 11.12 -8.62
C GLU A 403 15.01 10.59 -7.19
N ILE A 404 13.89 10.04 -6.70
CA ILE A 404 13.80 9.47 -5.35
C ILE A 404 14.84 8.38 -5.13
N ILE A 405 14.92 7.39 -6.03
CA ILE A 405 15.78 6.21 -5.83
C ILE A 405 17.28 6.54 -5.80
N THR A 406 17.68 7.67 -6.39
CA THR A 406 19.07 8.14 -6.41
C THR A 406 19.35 9.28 -5.47
N HIS A 407 18.32 9.82 -4.81
CA HIS A 407 18.47 10.90 -3.87
C HIS A 407 19.35 10.45 -2.68
N PRO A 408 20.37 11.22 -2.28
CA PRO A 408 21.32 10.81 -1.25
C PRO A 408 20.67 10.36 0.07
N ARG A 409 19.60 11.05 0.50
CA ARG A 409 18.82 10.67 1.70
C ARG A 409 18.10 9.32 1.55
N PHE A 410 17.59 8.98 0.38
CA PHE A 410 16.98 7.67 0.14
C PHE A 410 18.05 6.58 0.11
N VAL A 411 19.17 6.83 -0.58
CA VAL A 411 20.31 5.90 -0.68
C VAL A 411 20.95 5.63 0.68
N SER A 412 21.06 6.63 1.56
CA SER A 412 21.55 6.44 2.94
C SER A 412 20.51 5.82 3.88
N GLY A 413 19.25 5.77 3.46
CA GLY A 413 18.13 5.33 4.28
C GLY A 413 17.65 6.39 5.28
N ASP A 414 18.07 7.65 5.18
CA ASP A 414 17.56 8.79 5.97
C ASP A 414 16.21 9.28 5.43
N ILE A 415 15.15 8.53 5.70
CA ILE A 415 13.81 8.76 5.17
C ILE A 415 12.76 8.77 6.30
N THR A 416 11.67 9.48 6.04
CA THR A 416 10.48 9.57 6.90
C THR A 416 9.25 9.74 6.01
N THR A 417 8.04 9.70 6.57
CA THR A 417 6.82 10.05 5.83
C THR A 417 6.80 11.47 5.28
N ASN A 418 7.71 12.34 5.76
CA ASN A 418 7.84 13.73 5.33
C ASN A 418 8.89 13.92 4.22
N PHE A 419 9.50 12.84 3.71
CA PHE A 419 10.58 12.92 2.72
C PHE A 419 10.22 13.78 1.51
N LEU A 420 9.08 13.55 0.84
CA LEU A 420 8.72 14.32 -0.35
C LEU A 420 8.43 15.81 -0.04
N PRO A 421 7.63 16.15 0.98
CA PRO A 421 7.48 17.55 1.40
C PRO A 421 8.79 18.27 1.78
N GLU A 422 9.73 17.56 2.42
CA GLU A 422 11.01 18.15 2.84
C GLU A 422 11.98 18.35 1.65
N VAL A 423 12.07 17.37 0.76
CA VAL A 423 12.99 17.40 -0.39
C VAL A 423 12.45 18.28 -1.52
N TYR A 424 11.13 18.33 -1.68
CA TYR A 424 10.46 19.05 -2.77
C TYR A 424 9.31 19.93 -2.24
N PRO A 425 9.58 20.93 -1.37
CA PRO A 425 8.55 21.75 -0.73
C PRO A 425 7.66 22.49 -1.74
N ASP A 426 8.23 22.93 -2.85
CA ASP A 426 7.52 23.65 -3.92
C ASP A 426 7.04 22.75 -5.07
N GLY A 427 7.05 21.43 -4.85
CA GLY A 427 6.77 20.42 -5.86
C GLY A 427 8.03 19.96 -6.62
N PHE A 428 7.93 18.79 -7.26
CA PHE A 428 8.98 18.28 -8.13
C PHE A 428 9.13 19.17 -9.39
N LYS A 429 10.35 19.62 -9.67
CA LYS A 429 10.66 20.49 -10.83
C LYS A 429 11.56 19.81 -11.87
N GLY A 430 11.79 18.50 -11.75
CA GLY A 430 12.72 17.75 -12.58
C GLY A 430 14.14 17.75 -12.02
N HIS A 431 14.96 16.85 -12.55
CA HIS A 431 16.38 16.76 -12.20
C HIS A 431 17.13 18.00 -12.68
N GLN A 432 17.84 18.69 -11.78
CA GLN A 432 18.77 19.75 -12.17
C GLN A 432 20.12 19.15 -12.52
N LEU A 433 20.46 19.13 -13.81
CA LEU A 433 21.76 18.67 -14.27
C LEU A 433 22.87 19.59 -13.74
N GLU A 434 23.72 19.07 -12.86
CA GLU A 434 24.95 19.77 -12.49
C GLU A 434 25.87 19.92 -13.72
N ALA A 435 26.40 21.12 -13.94
CA ALA A 435 27.21 21.46 -15.11
C ALA A 435 28.40 20.51 -15.35
N GLN A 436 28.92 19.87 -14.30
CA GLN A 436 30.02 18.91 -14.39
C GLN A 436 29.60 17.55 -14.99
N ARG A 437 28.37 17.06 -14.75
CA ARG A 437 27.86 15.80 -15.33
C ARG A 437 27.57 15.91 -16.83
N CYS A 438 27.22 17.10 -17.33
CA CYS A 438 27.05 17.37 -18.77
C CYS A 438 28.33 17.14 -19.59
N SER A 439 29.52 17.27 -18.99
CA SER A 439 30.80 17.03 -19.68
C SER A 439 31.05 15.55 -20.02
N ARG A 440 30.43 14.63 -19.26
CA ARG A 440 30.55 13.17 -19.47
C ARG A 440 29.69 12.71 -20.65
N TRP A 441 28.49 13.27 -20.78
CA TRP A 441 27.58 13.01 -21.91
C TRP A 441 28.08 13.60 -23.24
N ARG A 442 28.70 14.80 -23.23
CA ARG A 442 29.33 15.38 -24.42
C ARG A 442 30.48 14.55 -25.00
N LYS A 443 31.11 13.67 -24.22
CA LYS A 443 32.19 12.78 -24.69
C LYS A 443 31.69 11.45 -25.25
N MET A 444 30.42 11.08 -25.04
CA MET A 444 29.85 9.80 -25.51
C MET A 444 29.07 9.92 -26.83
N VAL A 445 28.81 11.14 -27.31
CA VAL A 445 28.24 11.38 -28.64
C VAL A 445 29.35 11.88 -29.56
N PRO A 446 29.82 11.09 -30.56
CA PRO A 446 30.64 11.66 -31.61
C PRO A 446 29.75 12.62 -32.40
N LEU A 447 30.03 13.92 -32.33
CA LEU A 447 29.48 14.89 -33.27
C LEU A 447 29.95 14.49 -34.67
N SER A 448 29.13 13.77 -35.43
CA SER A 448 29.32 13.68 -36.87
C SER A 448 29.10 15.08 -37.44
N SER A 449 30.19 15.72 -37.84
CA SER A 449 30.20 16.99 -38.55
C SER A 449 29.49 16.82 -39.91
N GLY A 450 28.19 17.09 -39.93
CA GLY A 450 27.40 17.24 -41.15
C GLY A 450 26.91 18.68 -41.24
N SER A 451 27.53 19.46 -42.12
CA SER A 451 27.13 20.83 -42.46
C SER A 451 25.71 20.87 -43.01
N LEU A 452 24.81 21.56 -42.31
CA LEU A 452 23.55 22.05 -42.87
C LEU A 452 23.71 23.55 -43.12
N SER A 453 23.84 23.91 -44.39
CA SER A 453 23.70 25.27 -44.88
C SER A 453 22.22 25.61 -45.05
N LEU A 454 21.82 26.68 -44.34
CA LEU A 454 20.63 27.56 -44.43
C LEU A 454 19.31 26.98 -44.98
#